data_AF-A0A2P2I8R9-F1
#
_entry.id   AF-A0A2P2I8R9-F1
#
_cell.length_a   1.000
_cell.length_b   1.000
_cell.length_c   1.000
_cell.angle_alpha   90.00
_cell.angle_beta   90.00
_cell.angle_gamma   90.00
#
_symmetry.space_group_name_H-M   'P 1'
#
loop_
_entity.id
_entity.type
_entity.pdbx_description
1 polymer ?
#
loop_
_entity_poly.entity_id
_entity_poly.type
_entity_poly.pdbx_seq_one_letter_code
_entity_poly.pdbx_strand_id
1 'polypeptide(L)'
;FLNNTHTTKTDVEGLLESAGLSRSNPYYIVQQGKVNKIIKMKDSQRLDLLKEIAGTRIYDDRRKESLKIMEDTTNKRAQIEDIISYIETRLGELEEEKKELREYNDVDKERKCIEFTIYDKEFHNASTKLAEIERIQLASRDDTESVHSEAVKIRDQQQKEQKECKEIESVVSKMELDQKKLRAEKRRTVQKHSKVKLQVDENKAKSQSYKGNQRQAKKDLKGIKEKIASTISKLEKVQKSLDKRLEDESSLEGSLASDSNRLQTLLSKLGRSKQFKTAQQRDKFLKSEIAGIKKNLKADAQQQTSL
;
A
#
# COMPACT_ATOMS: atom_id res chain seq x y z
N PHE A 1 -56.18 -129.31 16.17
CA PHE A 1 -55.25 -129.50 17.28
C PHE A 1 -54.46 -130.78 17.02
N LEU A 2 -53.15 -130.74 17.15
CA LEU A 2 -52.28 -131.92 17.11
C LEU A 2 -51.54 -131.98 18.44
N ASN A 3 -51.70 -133.07 19.22
CA ASN A 3 -51.15 -133.19 20.57
C ASN A 3 -51.41 -131.95 21.47
N ASN A 4 -52.67 -131.49 21.55
CA ASN A 4 -53.10 -130.30 22.30
C ASN A 4 -52.46 -128.96 21.90
N THR A 5 -51.75 -128.90 20.77
CA THR A 5 -51.25 -127.64 20.21
C THR A 5 -52.16 -127.14 19.08
N HIS A 6 -52.29 -125.81 18.97
CA HIS A 6 -52.90 -125.18 17.81
C HIS A 6 -51.95 -125.27 16.62
N THR A 7 -52.44 -125.86 15.53
CA THR A 7 -51.68 -126.06 14.29
C THR A 7 -52.51 -125.53 13.13
N THR A 8 -51.87 -124.95 12.13
CA THR A 8 -52.58 -124.47 10.94
C THR A 8 -53.09 -125.65 10.12
N LYS A 9 -54.16 -125.40 9.35
CA LYS A 9 -54.75 -126.42 8.49
C LYS A 9 -53.73 -126.95 7.46
N THR A 10 -52.92 -126.06 6.88
CA THR A 10 -51.92 -126.40 5.86
C THR A 10 -50.85 -127.34 6.40
N ASP A 11 -50.39 -127.13 7.63
CA ASP A 11 -49.37 -127.99 8.24
C ASP A 11 -49.93 -129.40 8.55
N VAL A 12 -51.19 -129.48 8.99
CA VAL A 12 -51.86 -130.77 9.21
C VAL A 12 -52.11 -131.50 7.88
N GLU A 13 -52.51 -130.77 6.83
CA GLU A 13 -52.67 -131.33 5.48
C GLU A 13 -51.32 -131.83 4.93
N GLY A 14 -50.23 -131.05 5.08
CA GLY A 14 -48.89 -131.45 4.67
C GLY A 14 -48.35 -132.66 5.44
N LEU A 15 -48.62 -132.75 6.74
CA LEU A 15 -48.26 -133.90 7.57
C LEU A 15 -49.01 -135.18 7.11
N LEU A 16 -50.32 -135.09 6.86
CA LEU A 16 -51.10 -136.23 6.37
C LEU A 16 -50.65 -136.66 4.97
N GLU A 17 -50.35 -135.72 4.08
CA GLU A 17 -49.76 -136.02 2.76
C GLU A 17 -48.40 -136.71 2.88
N SER A 18 -47.54 -136.27 3.80
CA SER A 18 -46.24 -136.92 4.06
C SER A 18 -46.36 -138.35 4.61
N ALA A 19 -47.45 -138.64 5.33
CA ALA A 19 -47.78 -139.98 5.82
C ALA A 19 -48.48 -140.86 4.76
N GLY A 20 -48.64 -140.38 3.52
CA GLY A 20 -49.32 -141.09 2.44
C GLY A 20 -50.85 -141.00 2.48
N LEU A 21 -51.41 -140.26 3.44
CA LEU A 21 -52.84 -139.98 3.57
C LEU A 21 -53.16 -138.64 2.90
N SER A 22 -53.09 -138.61 1.58
CA SER A 22 -53.47 -137.40 0.85
C SER A 22 -55.00 -137.25 0.78
N ARG A 23 -55.50 -136.03 1.00
CA ARG A 23 -56.90 -135.66 0.73
C ARG A 23 -57.33 -135.98 -0.71
N SER A 24 -56.36 -135.93 -1.62
CA SER A 24 -56.47 -136.21 -3.03
C SER A 24 -56.64 -137.71 -3.30
N ASN A 25 -56.12 -138.60 -2.45
CA ASN A 25 -56.23 -140.05 -2.60
C ASN A 25 -57.14 -140.68 -1.51
N PRO A 26 -58.49 -140.58 -1.58
CA PRO A 26 -59.40 -141.13 -0.57
C PRO A 26 -59.70 -142.62 -0.79
N TYR A 27 -58.82 -143.39 -1.44
CA TYR A 27 -59.14 -144.78 -1.82
C TYR A 27 -59.31 -145.73 -0.65
N TYR A 28 -58.77 -145.36 0.52
CA TYR A 28 -59.00 -146.05 1.78
C TYR A 28 -60.42 -145.86 2.34
N ILE A 29 -61.27 -144.99 1.75
CA ILE A 29 -62.68 -144.78 2.13
C ILE A 29 -63.61 -144.92 0.92
N VAL A 30 -64.54 -145.87 0.97
CA VAL A 30 -65.55 -146.09 -0.08
C VAL A 30 -66.91 -145.57 0.39
N GLN A 31 -67.34 -144.45 -0.18
CA GLN A 31 -68.70 -143.89 0.03
C GLN A 31 -69.70 -144.48 -0.96
N GLN A 32 -70.99 -144.48 -0.60
CA GLN A 32 -72.06 -144.92 -1.49
C GLN A 32 -72.03 -144.14 -2.82
N GLY A 33 -72.10 -144.86 -3.95
CA GLY A 33 -72.05 -144.28 -5.30
C GLY A 33 -70.65 -144.10 -5.91
N LYS A 34 -69.56 -144.25 -5.13
CA LYS A 34 -68.18 -144.11 -5.63
C LYS A 34 -67.80 -145.15 -6.67
N VAL A 35 -68.31 -146.38 -6.53
CA VAL A 35 -68.10 -147.47 -7.51
C VAL A 35 -68.72 -147.13 -8.87
N ASN A 36 -69.98 -146.67 -8.88
CA ASN A 36 -70.66 -146.23 -10.11
C ASN A 36 -69.95 -145.03 -10.75
N LYS A 37 -69.37 -144.14 -9.95
CA LYS A 37 -68.58 -143.00 -10.46
C LYS A 37 -67.34 -143.50 -11.20
N ILE A 38 -66.58 -144.44 -10.65
CA ILE A 38 -65.37 -145.00 -11.29
C ILE A 38 -65.71 -145.68 -12.62
N ILE A 39 -66.81 -146.46 -12.65
CA ILE A 39 -67.26 -147.14 -13.87
C ILE A 39 -67.61 -146.12 -14.97
N LYS A 40 -68.26 -145.01 -14.62
CA LYS A 40 -68.70 -143.95 -15.55
C LYS A 40 -67.67 -142.85 -15.84
N MET A 41 -66.47 -142.91 -15.27
CA MET A 41 -65.43 -141.90 -15.51
C MET A 41 -64.97 -141.89 -16.96
N LYS A 42 -64.70 -140.69 -17.50
CA LYS A 42 -64.01 -140.51 -18.78
C LYS A 42 -62.53 -140.84 -18.63
N ASP A 43 -61.85 -141.16 -19.72
CA ASP A 43 -60.44 -141.57 -19.67
C ASP A 43 -59.49 -140.49 -19.12
N SER A 44 -59.80 -139.20 -19.34
CA SER A 44 -59.06 -138.09 -18.71
C SER A 44 -59.18 -138.11 -17.18
N GLN A 45 -60.37 -138.36 -16.65
CA GLN A 45 -60.61 -138.46 -15.21
C GLN A 45 -59.96 -139.70 -14.61
N ARG A 46 -59.92 -140.81 -15.36
CA ARG A 46 -59.19 -142.02 -14.94
C ARG A 46 -57.68 -141.78 -14.90
N LEU A 47 -57.14 -141.00 -15.84
CA LEU A 47 -55.73 -140.64 -15.86
C LEU A 47 -55.36 -139.72 -14.69
N ASP A 48 -56.16 -138.68 -14.43
CA ASP A 48 -55.93 -137.77 -13.28
C ASP A 48 -55.93 -138.54 -11.96
N LEU A 49 -56.86 -139.48 -11.86
CA LEU A 49 -56.99 -140.38 -10.73
C LEU A 49 -55.77 -141.33 -10.59
N LEU A 50 -55.24 -141.85 -11.70
CA LEU A 50 -54.02 -142.65 -11.70
C LEU A 50 -52.78 -141.83 -11.31
N LYS A 51 -52.67 -140.58 -11.78
CA LYS A 51 -51.61 -139.64 -11.39
C LYS A 51 -51.65 -139.29 -9.91
N GLU A 52 -52.86 -139.21 -9.35
CA GLU A 52 -53.12 -138.95 -7.94
C GLU A 52 -52.74 -140.15 -7.06
N ILE A 53 -53.04 -141.39 -7.49
CA ILE A 53 -52.56 -142.61 -6.83
C ILE A 53 -51.04 -142.70 -6.87
N ALA A 54 -50.44 -142.39 -8.01
CA ALA A 54 -48.99 -142.40 -8.19
C ALA A 54 -48.27 -141.27 -7.42
N GLY A 55 -49.00 -140.35 -6.77
CA GLY A 55 -48.42 -139.22 -6.03
C GLY A 55 -47.75 -138.14 -6.91
N THR A 56 -47.83 -138.29 -8.24
CA THR A 56 -47.17 -137.40 -9.21
C THR A 56 -47.76 -136.00 -9.27
N ARG A 57 -49.02 -135.83 -8.82
CA ARG A 57 -49.74 -134.56 -8.83
C ARG A 57 -49.06 -133.46 -7.99
N ILE A 58 -48.59 -133.80 -6.78
CA ILE A 58 -47.92 -132.83 -5.90
C ILE A 58 -46.60 -132.35 -6.52
N TYR A 59 -45.87 -133.25 -7.17
CA TYR A 59 -44.65 -132.92 -7.89
C TYR A 59 -44.94 -131.99 -9.06
N ASP A 60 -45.95 -132.30 -9.89
CA ASP A 60 -46.34 -131.46 -11.03
C ASP A 60 -46.79 -130.06 -10.59
N ASP A 61 -47.58 -129.95 -9.51
CA ASP A 61 -48.03 -128.67 -8.96
C ASP A 61 -46.85 -127.85 -8.42
N ARG A 62 -45.95 -128.44 -7.62
CA ARG A 62 -44.75 -127.77 -7.11
C ARG A 62 -43.79 -127.36 -8.24
N ARG A 63 -43.66 -128.21 -9.27
CA ARG A 63 -42.85 -127.90 -10.45
C ARG A 63 -43.43 -126.70 -11.20
N LYS A 64 -44.75 -126.64 -11.38
CA LYS A 64 -45.42 -125.52 -12.03
C LYS A 64 -45.25 -124.22 -11.25
N GLU A 65 -45.39 -124.26 -9.92
CA GLU A 65 -45.14 -123.11 -9.05
C GLU A 65 -43.67 -122.65 -9.11
N SER A 66 -42.72 -123.58 -9.05
CA SER A 66 -41.29 -123.29 -9.15
C SER A 66 -40.93 -122.66 -10.50
N LEU A 67 -41.51 -123.15 -11.60
CA LEU A 67 -41.32 -122.57 -12.92
C LEU A 67 -41.86 -121.15 -13.00
N LYS A 68 -43.00 -120.86 -12.37
CA LYS A 68 -43.55 -119.50 -12.30
C LYS A 68 -42.63 -118.56 -11.51
N ILE A 69 -42.10 -118.99 -10.38
CA ILE A 69 -41.14 -118.21 -9.59
C ILE A 69 -39.86 -117.94 -10.40
N MET A 70 -39.39 -118.95 -11.15
CA MET A 70 -38.21 -118.81 -12.02
C MET A 70 -38.46 -117.79 -13.14
N GLU A 71 -39.65 -117.81 -13.76
CA GLU A 71 -40.06 -116.82 -14.75
C GLU A 71 -40.12 -115.41 -14.16
N ASP A 72 -40.79 -115.23 -13.02
CA ASP A 72 -40.86 -113.94 -12.30
C ASP A 72 -39.46 -113.41 -11.91
N THR A 73 -38.55 -114.31 -11.51
CA THR A 73 -37.18 -113.96 -11.14
C THR A 73 -36.35 -113.57 -12.37
N THR A 74 -36.57 -114.24 -13.50
CA THR A 74 -35.94 -113.91 -14.79
C THR A 74 -36.40 -112.53 -15.27
N ASN A 75 -37.69 -112.23 -15.14
CA ASN A 75 -38.25 -110.91 -15.47
C ASN A 75 -37.68 -109.81 -14.58
N LYS A 76 -37.58 -110.04 -13.26
CA LYS A 76 -36.94 -109.10 -12.33
C LYS A 76 -35.47 -108.88 -12.65
N ARG A 77 -34.76 -109.94 -13.04
CA ARG A 77 -33.35 -109.83 -13.44
C ARG A 77 -33.19 -108.97 -14.70
N ALA A 78 -34.03 -109.16 -15.71
CA ALA A 78 -34.02 -108.33 -16.91
C ALA A 78 -34.26 -106.84 -16.57
N GLN A 79 -35.22 -106.53 -15.70
CA GLN A 79 -35.44 -105.16 -15.23
C GLN A 79 -34.23 -104.56 -14.50
N ILE A 80 -33.51 -105.36 -13.72
CA ILE A 80 -32.28 -104.92 -13.04
C ILE A 80 -31.19 -104.65 -14.07
N GLU A 81 -31.02 -105.51 -15.08
CA GLU A 81 -30.06 -105.32 -16.17
C GLU A 81 -30.36 -104.03 -16.95
N ASP A 82 -31.63 -103.71 -17.22
CA ASP A 82 -32.04 -102.45 -17.85
C ASP A 82 -31.68 -101.22 -16.99
N ILE A 83 -31.93 -101.29 -15.68
CA ILE A 83 -31.60 -100.21 -14.75
C ILE A 83 -30.07 -100.01 -14.67
N ILE A 84 -29.30 -101.09 -14.66
CA ILE A 84 -27.84 -101.02 -14.66
C ILE A 84 -27.35 -100.33 -15.94
N SER A 85 -27.87 -100.71 -17.11
CA SER A 85 -27.51 -100.08 -18.38
C SER A 85 -27.84 -98.58 -18.41
N TYR A 86 -28.98 -98.19 -17.83
CA TYR A 86 -29.34 -96.79 -17.67
C TYR A 86 -28.37 -96.03 -16.75
N ILE A 87 -27.99 -96.64 -15.62
CA ILE A 87 -27.00 -96.06 -14.69
C ILE A 87 -25.63 -95.90 -15.37
N GLU A 88 -25.18 -96.90 -16.12
CA GLU A 88 -23.92 -96.85 -16.87
C GLU A 88 -23.92 -95.71 -17.90
N THR A 89 -25.03 -95.54 -18.63
CA THR A 89 -25.19 -94.43 -19.58
C THR A 89 -25.11 -93.09 -18.86
N ARG A 90 -25.82 -92.94 -17.73
CA ARG A 90 -25.81 -91.70 -16.94
C ARG A 90 -24.45 -91.41 -16.31
N LEU A 91 -23.69 -92.45 -15.92
CA LEU A 91 -22.32 -92.30 -15.45
C LEU A 91 -21.41 -91.80 -16.57
N GLY A 92 -21.58 -92.28 -17.80
CA GLY A 92 -20.85 -91.78 -18.97
C GLY A 92 -21.11 -90.29 -19.23
N GLU A 93 -22.38 -89.86 -19.24
CA GLU A 93 -22.74 -88.44 -19.35
C GLU A 93 -22.09 -87.59 -18.24
N LEU A 94 -22.09 -88.09 -17.00
CA LEU A 94 -21.52 -87.38 -15.87
C LEU A 94 -19.98 -87.30 -15.94
N GLU A 95 -19.31 -88.28 -16.55
CA GLU A 95 -17.89 -88.21 -16.84
C GLU A 95 -17.55 -87.16 -17.90
N GLU A 96 -18.39 -87.01 -18.93
CA GLU A 96 -18.27 -85.95 -19.93
C GLU A 96 -18.48 -84.57 -19.30
N GLU A 97 -19.57 -84.38 -18.53
CA GLU A 97 -19.84 -83.14 -17.80
C GLU A 97 -18.67 -82.76 -16.86
N LYS A 98 -18.08 -83.76 -16.19
CA LYS A 98 -16.90 -83.55 -15.33
C LYS A 98 -15.67 -83.11 -16.14
N LYS A 99 -15.48 -83.65 -17.34
CA LYS A 99 -14.37 -83.27 -18.22
C LYS A 99 -14.55 -81.84 -18.71
N GLU A 100 -15.74 -81.47 -19.17
CA GLU A 100 -16.06 -80.09 -19.56
C GLU A 100 -15.86 -79.11 -18.41
N LEU A 101 -16.29 -79.48 -17.19
CA LEU A 101 -16.10 -78.64 -16.01
C LEU A 101 -14.61 -78.45 -15.67
N ARG A 102 -13.77 -79.46 -15.90
CA ARG A 102 -12.31 -79.32 -15.72
C ARG A 102 -11.73 -78.34 -16.73
N GLU A 103 -12.08 -78.49 -18.00
CA GLU A 103 -11.64 -77.59 -19.07
C GLU A 103 -12.09 -76.14 -18.79
N TYR A 104 -13.36 -75.95 -18.38
CA TYR A 104 -13.87 -74.66 -17.94
C TYR A 104 -13.04 -74.06 -16.79
N ASN A 105 -12.72 -74.85 -15.76
CA ASN A 105 -11.94 -74.36 -14.63
C ASN A 105 -10.52 -73.95 -15.02
N ASP A 106 -9.90 -74.65 -15.96
CA ASP A 106 -8.56 -74.31 -16.42
C ASP A 106 -8.57 -73.03 -17.25
N VAL A 107 -9.57 -72.87 -18.14
CA VAL A 107 -9.80 -71.61 -18.88
C VAL A 107 -10.16 -70.45 -17.94
N ASP A 108 -10.96 -70.69 -16.90
CA ASP A 108 -11.33 -69.67 -15.91
C ASP A 108 -10.12 -69.22 -15.07
N LYS A 109 -9.23 -70.16 -14.71
CA LYS A 109 -7.94 -69.79 -14.06
C LYS A 109 -7.11 -68.92 -14.98
N GLU A 110 -6.97 -69.28 -16.25
CA GLU A 110 -6.22 -68.48 -17.22
C GLU A 110 -6.85 -67.08 -17.39
N ARG A 111 -8.17 -67.00 -17.52
CA ARG A 111 -8.91 -65.73 -17.56
C ARG A 111 -8.60 -64.88 -16.33
N LYS A 112 -8.68 -65.44 -15.13
CA LYS A 112 -8.35 -64.74 -13.88
C LYS A 112 -6.91 -64.26 -13.86
N CYS A 113 -5.95 -65.07 -14.28
CA CYS A 113 -4.54 -64.67 -14.35
C CYS A 113 -4.33 -63.48 -15.30
N ILE A 114 -4.95 -63.52 -16.49
CA ILE A 114 -4.90 -62.42 -17.45
C ILE A 114 -5.57 -61.17 -16.89
N GLU A 115 -6.74 -61.31 -16.28
CA GLU A 115 -7.47 -60.21 -15.65
C GLU A 115 -6.63 -59.53 -14.55
N PHE A 116 -6.02 -60.31 -13.65
CA PHE A 116 -5.09 -59.78 -12.65
C PHE A 116 -3.89 -59.06 -13.29
N THR A 117 -3.35 -59.61 -14.37
CA THR A 117 -2.22 -59.00 -15.09
C THR A 117 -2.61 -57.66 -15.72
N ILE A 118 -3.84 -57.55 -16.24
CA ILE A 118 -4.37 -56.28 -16.78
C ILE A 118 -4.52 -55.27 -15.65
N TYR A 119 -5.16 -55.65 -14.53
CA TYR A 119 -5.32 -54.75 -13.40
C TYR A 119 -3.99 -54.31 -12.80
N ASP A 120 -3.01 -55.20 -12.68
CA ASP A 120 -1.68 -54.85 -12.20
C ASP A 120 -0.99 -53.83 -13.13
N LYS A 121 -1.09 -54.04 -14.45
CA LYS A 121 -0.58 -53.10 -15.45
C LYS A 121 -1.28 -51.74 -15.38
N GLU A 122 -2.61 -51.73 -15.25
CA GLU A 122 -3.38 -50.49 -15.13
C GLU A 122 -3.03 -49.75 -13.84
N PHE A 123 -2.91 -50.47 -12.72
CA PHE A 123 -2.48 -49.93 -11.45
C PHE A 123 -1.07 -49.33 -11.53
N HIS A 124 -0.13 -50.04 -12.15
CA HIS A 124 1.24 -49.55 -12.34
C HIS A 124 1.27 -48.31 -13.24
N ASN A 125 0.49 -48.30 -14.33
CA ASN A 125 0.35 -47.14 -15.21
C ASN A 125 -0.28 -45.94 -14.48
N ALA A 126 -1.29 -46.15 -13.64
CA ALA A 126 -1.90 -45.10 -12.84
C ALA A 126 -0.91 -44.55 -11.80
N SER A 127 -0.17 -45.43 -11.12
CA SER A 127 0.84 -45.07 -10.12
C SER A 127 2.00 -44.27 -10.73
N THR A 128 2.48 -44.69 -11.91
CA THR A 128 3.54 -43.97 -12.63
C THR A 128 3.08 -42.59 -13.11
N LYS A 129 1.87 -42.47 -13.65
CA LYS A 129 1.27 -41.17 -14.00
C LYS A 129 1.09 -40.27 -12.78
N LEU A 130 0.66 -40.82 -11.65
CA LEU A 130 0.51 -40.07 -10.40
C LEU A 130 1.87 -39.55 -9.93
N ALA A 131 2.91 -40.39 -9.93
CA ALA A 131 4.27 -39.97 -9.59
C ALA A 131 4.82 -38.89 -10.55
N GLU A 132 4.47 -38.95 -11.84
CA GLU A 132 4.83 -37.91 -12.81
C GLU A 132 4.11 -36.58 -12.50
N ILE A 133 2.81 -36.62 -12.21
CA ILE A 133 2.04 -35.43 -11.81
C ILE A 133 2.60 -34.83 -10.52
N GLU A 134 2.93 -35.65 -9.53
CA GLU A 134 3.55 -35.19 -8.27
C GLU A 134 4.90 -34.52 -8.53
N ARG A 135 5.74 -35.06 -9.42
CA ARG A 135 7.00 -34.42 -9.82
C ARG A 135 6.76 -33.08 -10.50
N ILE A 136 5.80 -32.99 -11.41
CA ILE A 136 5.44 -31.74 -12.08
C ILE A 136 4.91 -30.71 -11.07
N GLN A 137 4.07 -31.14 -10.11
CA GLN A 137 3.57 -30.25 -9.05
C GLN A 137 4.70 -29.74 -8.15
N LEU A 138 5.63 -30.61 -7.75
CA LEU A 138 6.80 -30.20 -6.98
C LEU A 138 7.66 -29.19 -7.74
N ALA A 139 8.00 -29.47 -9.00
CA ALA A 139 8.77 -28.55 -9.84
C ALA A 139 8.05 -27.21 -10.02
N SER A 140 6.74 -27.24 -10.30
CA SER A 140 5.92 -26.02 -10.43
C SER A 140 5.84 -25.24 -9.11
N ARG A 141 5.87 -25.93 -7.96
CA ARG A 141 5.88 -25.29 -6.64
C ARG A 141 7.22 -24.59 -6.39
N ASP A 142 8.32 -25.26 -6.71
CA ASP A 142 9.67 -24.70 -6.56
C ASP A 142 9.86 -23.49 -7.50
N ASP A 143 9.37 -23.57 -8.74
CA ASP A 143 9.35 -22.44 -9.68
C ASP A 143 8.51 -21.27 -9.13
N THR A 144 7.33 -21.57 -8.59
CA THR A 144 6.45 -20.55 -7.99
C THR A 144 7.10 -19.90 -6.77
N GLU A 145 7.78 -20.68 -5.93
CA GLU A 145 8.51 -20.18 -4.76
C GLU A 145 9.69 -19.30 -5.17
N SER A 146 10.43 -19.70 -6.22
CA SER A 146 11.51 -18.89 -6.80
C SER A 146 10.98 -17.55 -7.33
N VAL A 147 9.94 -17.58 -8.18
CA VAL A 147 9.31 -16.36 -8.72
C VAL A 147 8.75 -15.49 -7.60
N HIS A 148 8.14 -16.08 -6.57
CA HIS A 148 7.65 -15.33 -5.42
C HIS A 148 8.79 -14.65 -4.67
N SER A 149 9.92 -15.34 -4.46
CA SER A 149 11.10 -14.78 -3.80
C SER A 149 11.70 -13.60 -4.60
N GLU A 150 11.74 -13.70 -5.93
CA GLU A 150 12.17 -12.62 -6.81
C GLU A 150 11.20 -11.44 -6.78
N ALA A 151 9.89 -11.70 -6.81
CA ALA A 151 8.87 -10.68 -6.71
C ALA A 151 8.94 -9.92 -5.37
N VAL A 152 9.24 -10.61 -4.26
CA VAL A 152 9.46 -9.97 -2.95
C VAL A 152 10.70 -9.08 -3.00
N LYS A 153 11.84 -9.55 -3.55
CA LYS A 153 13.06 -8.74 -3.70
C LYS A 153 12.82 -7.48 -4.54
N ILE A 154 12.11 -7.62 -5.66
CA ILE A 154 11.76 -6.49 -6.53
C ILE A 154 10.85 -5.51 -5.80
N ARG A 155 9.85 -6.00 -5.05
CA ARG A 155 8.96 -5.14 -4.25
C ARG A 155 9.72 -4.37 -3.17
N ASP A 156 10.66 -5.02 -2.48
CA ASP A 156 11.50 -4.38 -1.47
C ASP A 156 12.40 -3.31 -2.09
N GLN A 157 12.99 -3.59 -3.26
CA GLN A 157 13.79 -2.62 -4.00
C GLN A 157 12.95 -1.43 -4.47
N GLN A 158 11.75 -1.69 -5.01
CA GLN A 158 10.81 -0.64 -5.39
C GLN A 158 10.41 0.24 -4.19
N GLN A 159 10.20 -0.35 -3.01
CA GLN A 159 9.93 0.43 -1.79
C GLN A 159 11.11 1.31 -1.38
N LYS A 160 12.35 0.82 -1.50
CA LYS A 160 13.56 1.61 -1.21
C LYS A 160 13.68 2.79 -2.18
N GLU A 161 13.59 2.52 -3.48
CA GLU A 161 13.63 3.56 -4.52
C GLU A 161 12.50 4.58 -4.35
N GLN A 162 11.30 4.14 -3.97
CA GLN A 162 10.19 5.06 -3.70
C GLN A 162 10.44 5.94 -2.46
N LYS A 163 11.10 5.42 -1.42
CA LYS A 163 11.51 6.24 -0.25
C LYS A 163 12.57 7.25 -0.66
N GLU A 164 13.58 6.83 -1.40
CA GLU A 164 14.64 7.72 -1.92
C GLU A 164 14.06 8.82 -2.82
N CYS A 165 13.13 8.48 -3.72
CA CYS A 165 12.42 9.47 -4.53
C CYS A 165 11.67 10.50 -3.67
N LYS A 166 10.93 10.07 -2.64
CA LYS A 166 10.23 10.97 -1.73
C LYS A 166 11.18 11.87 -0.93
N GLU A 167 12.33 11.35 -0.53
CA GLU A 167 13.37 12.13 0.14
C GLU A 167 13.96 13.19 -0.80
N ILE A 168 14.29 12.81 -2.04
CA ILE A 168 14.75 13.72 -3.07
C ILE A 168 13.68 14.79 -3.37
N GLU A 169 12.42 14.42 -3.54
CA GLU A 169 11.30 15.36 -3.74
C GLU A 169 11.18 16.36 -2.57
N SER A 170 11.34 15.90 -1.33
CA SER A 170 11.35 16.77 -0.14
C SER A 170 12.53 17.75 -0.15
N VAL A 171 13.72 17.27 -0.52
CA VAL A 171 14.92 18.11 -0.66
C VAL A 171 14.73 19.14 -1.78
N VAL A 172 14.24 18.73 -2.95
CA VAL A 172 13.96 19.62 -4.07
C VAL A 172 12.95 20.70 -3.67
N SER A 173 11.85 20.34 -3.00
CA SER A 173 10.85 21.29 -2.51
C SER A 173 11.44 22.31 -1.52
N LYS A 174 12.32 21.86 -0.59
CA LYS A 174 13.06 22.77 0.31
C LYS A 174 13.98 23.70 -0.47
N MET A 175 14.75 23.17 -1.43
CA MET A 175 15.65 23.97 -2.27
C MET A 175 14.88 24.99 -3.12
N GLU A 176 13.70 24.63 -3.63
CA GLU A 176 12.83 25.57 -4.37
C GLU A 176 12.29 26.69 -3.46
N LEU A 177 11.88 26.36 -2.24
CA LEU A 177 11.47 27.37 -1.25
C LEU A 177 12.62 28.30 -0.89
N ASP A 178 13.81 27.75 -0.66
CA ASP A 178 14.99 28.54 -0.36
C ASP A 178 15.45 29.38 -1.56
N GLN A 179 15.36 28.85 -2.78
CA GLN A 179 15.59 29.63 -4.00
C GLN A 179 14.59 30.79 -4.11
N LYS A 180 13.30 30.58 -3.81
CA LYS A 180 12.29 31.64 -3.78
C LYS A 180 12.60 32.70 -2.71
N LYS A 181 12.98 32.30 -1.49
CA LYS A 181 13.41 33.20 -0.42
C LYS A 181 14.62 34.02 -0.85
N LEU A 182 15.67 33.38 -1.37
CA LEU A 182 16.90 34.03 -1.81
C LEU A 182 16.64 35.01 -2.95
N ARG A 183 15.75 34.67 -3.90
CA ARG A 183 15.29 35.59 -4.95
C ARG A 183 14.54 36.80 -4.37
N ALA A 184 13.69 36.59 -3.38
CA ALA A 184 12.98 37.68 -2.70
C ALA A 184 13.94 38.59 -1.92
N GLU A 185 14.92 38.01 -1.21
CA GLU A 185 15.98 38.76 -0.53
C GLU A 185 16.84 39.53 -1.51
N LYS A 186 17.29 38.91 -2.61
CA LYS A 186 18.02 39.59 -3.68
C LYS A 186 17.22 40.79 -4.21
N ARG A 187 15.91 40.63 -4.45
CA ARG A 187 15.03 41.73 -4.89
C ARG A 187 14.95 42.85 -3.84
N ARG A 188 14.81 42.51 -2.57
CA ARG A 188 14.82 43.50 -1.46
C ARG A 188 16.15 44.23 -1.35
N THR A 189 17.27 43.52 -1.49
CA THR A 189 18.61 44.12 -1.45
C THR A 189 18.84 45.02 -2.65
N VAL A 190 18.40 44.64 -3.85
CA VAL A 190 18.45 45.52 -5.04
C VAL A 190 17.56 46.76 -4.85
N GLN A 191 16.38 46.63 -4.24
CA GLN A 191 15.53 47.78 -3.88
C GLN A 191 16.19 48.70 -2.84
N LYS A 192 16.80 48.14 -1.79
CA LYS A 192 17.56 48.93 -0.81
C LYS A 192 18.75 49.62 -1.46
N HIS A 193 19.51 48.90 -2.28
CA HIS A 193 20.67 49.43 -3.00
C HIS A 193 20.27 50.56 -3.96
N SER A 194 19.17 50.42 -4.71
CA SER A 194 18.66 51.48 -5.58
C SER A 194 18.16 52.70 -4.79
N LYS A 195 17.46 52.51 -3.67
CA LYS A 195 17.09 53.62 -2.76
C LYS A 195 18.31 54.36 -2.22
N VAL A 196 19.30 53.64 -1.73
CA VAL A 196 20.55 54.25 -1.22
C VAL A 196 21.30 54.94 -2.36
N LYS A 197 21.37 54.34 -3.55
CA LYS A 197 21.99 54.96 -4.73
C LYS A 197 21.30 56.26 -5.11
N LEU A 198 19.95 56.29 -5.15
CA LEU A 198 19.18 57.51 -5.37
C LEU A 198 19.45 58.57 -4.30
N GLN A 199 19.50 58.18 -3.01
CA GLN A 199 19.85 59.10 -1.93
C GLN A 199 21.27 59.63 -2.04
N VAL A 200 22.23 58.81 -2.47
CA VAL A 200 23.62 59.22 -2.72
C VAL A 200 23.68 60.18 -3.90
N ASP A 201 22.96 59.91 -4.99
CA ASP A 201 22.91 60.77 -6.16
C ASP A 201 22.20 62.11 -5.83
N GLU A 202 21.13 62.07 -5.03
CA GLU A 202 20.44 63.26 -4.53
C GLU A 202 21.33 64.07 -3.58
N ASN A 203 22.06 63.42 -2.67
CA ASN A 203 23.01 64.10 -1.79
C ASN A 203 24.23 64.64 -2.55
N LYS A 204 24.69 63.97 -3.62
CA LYS A 204 25.70 64.50 -4.52
C LYS A 204 25.18 65.74 -5.25
N ALA A 205 23.96 65.70 -5.78
CA ALA A 205 23.32 66.85 -6.41
C ALA A 205 23.15 68.02 -5.41
N LYS A 206 22.69 67.74 -4.18
CA LYS A 206 22.64 68.72 -3.08
C LYS A 206 24.02 69.27 -2.75
N SER A 207 25.04 68.43 -2.60
CA SER A 207 26.42 68.87 -2.34
C SER A 207 26.98 69.73 -3.48
N GLN A 208 26.66 69.40 -4.72
CA GLN A 208 27.05 70.18 -5.91
C GLN A 208 26.31 71.53 -5.96
N SER A 209 25.04 71.56 -5.57
CA SER A 209 24.27 72.80 -5.37
C SER A 209 24.83 73.65 -4.23
N TYR A 210 25.17 73.05 -3.08
CA TYR A 210 25.84 73.75 -1.97
C TYR A 210 27.22 74.29 -2.37
N LYS A 211 28.01 73.55 -3.15
CA LYS A 211 29.29 74.04 -3.71
C LYS A 211 29.09 75.19 -4.71
N GLY A 212 28.01 75.15 -5.50
CA GLY A 212 27.59 76.23 -6.39
C GLY A 212 27.22 77.50 -5.59
N ASN A 213 26.35 77.36 -4.60
CA ASN A 213 25.94 78.44 -3.71
C ASN A 213 27.11 79.01 -2.91
N GLN A 214 28.04 78.17 -2.43
CA GLN A 214 29.25 78.63 -1.74
C GLN A 214 30.22 79.38 -2.67
N ARG A 215 30.30 78.99 -3.95
CA ARG A 215 31.08 79.75 -4.96
C ARG A 215 30.46 81.11 -5.26
N GLN A 216 29.13 81.17 -5.36
CA GLN A 216 28.41 82.43 -5.57
C GLN A 216 28.55 83.36 -4.37
N ALA A 217 28.32 82.86 -3.16
CA ALA A 217 28.51 83.60 -1.91
C ALA A 217 29.96 84.11 -1.73
N LYS A 218 30.97 83.33 -2.16
CA LYS A 218 32.38 83.78 -2.16
C LYS A 218 32.65 84.89 -3.19
N LYS A 219 32.01 84.85 -4.37
CA LYS A 219 32.09 85.93 -5.36
C LYS A 219 31.44 87.21 -4.83
N ASP A 220 30.27 87.09 -4.20
CA ASP A 220 29.55 88.22 -3.62
C ASP A 220 30.35 88.86 -2.47
N LEU A 221 30.97 88.04 -1.62
CA LEU A 221 31.89 88.50 -0.57
C LEU A 221 33.12 89.24 -1.12
N LYS A 222 33.67 88.78 -2.26
CA LYS A 222 34.79 89.44 -2.92
C LYS A 222 34.37 90.79 -3.53
N GLY A 223 33.20 90.85 -4.17
CA GLY A 223 32.64 92.09 -4.72
C GLY A 223 32.29 93.13 -3.65
N ILE A 224 31.78 92.69 -2.49
CA ILE A 224 31.54 93.58 -1.34
C ILE A 224 32.85 94.09 -0.76
N LYS A 225 33.89 93.25 -0.64
CA LYS A 225 35.22 93.68 -0.20
C LYS A 225 35.87 94.70 -1.14
N GLU A 226 35.73 94.52 -2.46
CA GLU A 226 36.23 95.47 -3.47
C GLU A 226 35.47 96.81 -3.41
N LYS A 227 34.15 96.77 -3.18
CA LYS A 227 33.35 97.98 -2.95
C LYS A 227 33.79 98.73 -1.69
N ILE A 228 34.01 98.02 -0.57
CA ILE A 228 34.50 98.59 0.69
C ILE A 228 35.90 99.22 0.52
N ALA A 229 36.81 98.56 -0.19
CA ALA A 229 38.14 99.11 -0.47
C ALA A 229 38.06 100.40 -1.31
N SER A 230 37.14 100.46 -2.28
CA SER A 230 36.93 101.65 -3.11
C SER A 230 36.33 102.83 -2.33
N THR A 231 35.47 102.60 -1.34
CA THR A 231 34.93 103.66 -0.47
C THR A 231 35.95 104.15 0.55
N ILE A 232 36.82 103.27 1.06
CA ILE A 232 37.95 103.67 1.94
C ILE A 232 38.93 104.56 1.18
N SER A 233 39.30 104.20 -0.06
CA SER A 233 40.20 105.03 -0.89
C SER A 233 39.57 106.38 -1.28
N LYS A 234 38.24 106.45 -1.44
CA LYS A 234 37.52 107.71 -1.65
C LYS A 234 37.50 108.58 -0.38
N LEU A 235 37.34 107.98 0.81
CA LEU A 235 37.40 108.66 2.10
C LEU A 235 38.80 109.25 2.39
N GLU A 236 39.87 108.49 2.14
CA GLU A 236 41.25 108.98 2.34
C GLU A 236 41.61 110.19 1.44
N LYS A 237 41.05 110.26 0.24
CA LYS A 237 41.22 111.42 -0.67
C LYS A 237 40.48 112.66 -0.18
N VAL A 238 39.30 112.48 0.41
CA VAL A 238 38.52 113.59 0.99
C VAL A 238 39.17 114.09 2.28
N GLN A 239 39.73 113.19 3.09
CA GLN A 239 40.39 113.54 4.35
C GLN A 239 41.68 114.36 4.12
N LYS A 240 42.53 113.97 3.16
CA LYS A 240 43.70 114.78 2.75
C LYS A 240 43.35 116.14 2.15
N SER A 241 42.14 116.33 1.62
CA SER A 241 41.67 117.61 1.11
C SER A 241 41.11 118.54 2.21
N LEU A 242 40.67 117.95 3.33
CA LEU A 242 40.18 118.67 4.50
C LEU A 242 41.34 119.20 5.36
N ASP A 243 42.38 118.38 5.56
CA ASP A 243 43.57 118.76 6.34
C ASP A 243 44.32 119.95 5.70
N LYS A 244 44.42 120.01 4.36
CA LYS A 244 44.99 121.17 3.65
C LYS A 244 44.18 122.45 3.83
N ARG A 245 42.84 122.36 3.89
CA ARG A 245 41.99 123.53 4.08
C ARG A 245 41.99 124.04 5.52
N LEU A 246 42.22 123.16 6.50
CA LEU A 246 42.41 123.54 7.91
C LEU A 246 43.76 124.23 8.16
N GLU A 247 44.84 123.85 7.46
CA GLU A 247 46.12 124.58 7.48
C GLU A 247 46.01 125.98 6.84
N ASP A 248 45.29 126.09 5.72
CA ASP A 248 45.02 127.39 5.07
C ASP A 248 44.19 128.31 5.98
N GLU A 249 43.18 127.77 6.68
CA GLU A 249 42.31 128.51 7.62
C GLU A 249 43.09 129.03 8.85
N SER A 250 44.02 128.23 9.39
CA SER A 250 44.88 128.64 10.51
C SER A 250 45.89 129.74 10.14
N SER A 251 46.39 129.75 8.90
CA SER A 251 47.30 130.82 8.42
C SER A 251 46.57 132.15 8.14
N LEU A 252 45.30 132.08 7.72
CA LEU A 252 44.44 133.24 7.48
C LEU A 252 43.94 133.87 8.80
N GLU A 253 43.62 133.08 9.83
CA GLU A 253 43.27 133.61 11.17
C GLU A 253 44.45 134.33 11.84
N GLY A 254 45.69 133.85 11.67
CA GLY A 254 46.89 134.53 12.17
C GLY A 254 47.15 135.90 11.53
N SER A 255 46.84 136.02 10.23
CA SER A 255 46.95 137.28 9.49
C SER A 255 45.80 138.25 9.81
N LEU A 256 44.58 137.73 10.02
CA LEU A 256 43.40 138.51 10.41
C LEU A 256 43.54 139.12 11.81
N ALA A 257 44.24 138.44 12.73
CA ALA A 257 44.53 138.93 14.08
C ALA A 257 45.56 140.07 14.12
N SER A 258 46.57 140.08 13.23
CA SER A 258 47.52 141.19 13.14
C SER A 258 46.93 142.43 12.47
N ASP A 259 46.08 142.24 11.45
CA ASP A 259 45.45 143.34 10.72
C ASP A 259 44.27 143.95 11.49
N SER A 260 43.52 143.17 12.29
CA SER A 260 42.49 143.70 13.20
C SER A 260 43.06 144.60 14.30
N ASN A 261 44.21 144.26 14.90
CA ASN A 261 44.86 145.11 15.89
C ASN A 261 45.41 146.41 15.29
N ARG A 262 45.85 146.38 14.02
CA ARG A 262 46.31 147.56 13.29
C ARG A 262 45.16 148.49 12.89
N LEU A 263 43.99 147.90 12.57
CA LEU A 263 42.75 148.62 12.26
C LEU A 263 42.13 149.29 13.50
N GLN A 264 42.19 148.63 14.66
CA GLN A 264 41.71 149.18 15.95
C GLN A 264 42.56 150.37 16.46
N THR A 265 43.84 150.41 16.09
CA THR A 265 44.76 151.53 16.41
C THR A 265 44.58 152.73 15.46
N LEU A 266 44.08 152.51 14.24
CA LEU A 266 43.87 153.55 13.22
C LEU A 266 42.44 154.13 13.19
N LEU A 267 41.40 153.38 13.58
CA LEU A 267 40.00 153.83 13.52
C LEU A 267 39.42 154.50 14.78
N SER A 268 40.16 154.56 15.90
CA SER A 268 39.78 155.41 17.05
C SER A 268 40.64 156.67 17.22
N LYS A 269 41.69 156.82 16.39
CA LYS A 269 42.39 158.09 16.15
C LYS A 269 41.67 158.99 15.13
N LEU A 270 40.55 158.55 14.54
CA LEU A 270 39.88 159.25 13.42
C LEU A 270 38.35 159.37 13.57
N GLY A 271 37.88 159.86 14.72
CA GLY A 271 36.46 160.24 14.89
C GLY A 271 36.21 161.28 15.99
N ARG A 272 37.30 161.88 16.50
CA ARG A 272 37.35 162.83 17.62
C ARG A 272 37.21 164.28 17.13
N SER A 273 36.28 164.53 16.21
CA SER A 273 36.11 165.85 15.57
C SER A 273 34.71 165.96 14.95
N LYS A 274 33.72 166.31 15.79
CA LYS A 274 32.41 166.98 15.51
C LYS A 274 31.35 166.49 16.51
N GLN A 275 30.63 167.31 17.27
CA GLN A 275 30.71 168.72 17.61
C GLN A 275 29.61 168.97 18.64
N PHE A 276 29.97 169.02 19.92
CA PHE A 276 29.13 169.65 20.94
C PHE A 276 28.96 171.13 20.57
N LYS A 277 27.73 171.63 20.59
CA LYS A 277 27.40 172.99 20.12
C LYS A 277 27.48 174.09 21.20
N THR A 278 27.89 173.78 22.44
CA THR A 278 28.12 174.78 23.51
C THR A 278 29.11 174.33 24.60
N ALA A 279 29.82 175.31 25.21
CA ALA A 279 30.87 175.09 26.22
C ALA A 279 30.36 174.47 27.54
N GLN A 280 29.10 174.69 27.94
CA GLN A 280 28.55 174.12 29.18
C GLN A 280 28.28 172.61 29.12
N GLN A 281 28.03 172.05 27.93
CA GLN A 281 27.81 170.60 27.77
C GLN A 281 29.13 169.81 27.78
N ARG A 282 30.22 170.42 27.31
CA ARG A 282 31.58 169.86 27.38
C ARG A 282 32.03 169.64 28.82
N ASP A 283 31.77 170.61 29.70
CA ASP A 283 32.28 170.56 31.08
C ASP A 283 31.46 169.63 31.99
N LYS A 284 30.20 169.33 31.65
CA LYS A 284 29.39 168.34 32.37
C LYS A 284 29.79 166.90 32.03
N PHE A 285 30.16 166.63 30.78
CA PHE A 285 30.65 165.32 30.32
C PHE A 285 32.06 165.01 30.88
N LEU A 286 32.97 165.99 30.88
CA LEU A 286 34.32 165.83 31.43
C LEU A 286 34.30 165.59 32.95
N LYS A 287 33.37 166.19 33.69
CA LYS A 287 33.24 165.91 35.14
C LYS A 287 32.70 164.49 35.42
N SER A 288 31.85 163.92 34.57
CA SER A 288 31.40 162.53 34.74
C SER A 288 32.47 161.49 34.40
N GLU A 289 33.35 161.77 33.43
CA GLU A 289 34.48 160.89 33.11
C GLU A 289 35.56 160.88 34.21
N ILE A 290 35.89 162.03 34.80
CA ILE A 290 36.89 162.14 35.88
C ILE A 290 36.43 161.41 37.16
N ALA A 291 35.12 161.36 37.43
CA ALA A 291 34.57 160.59 38.56
C ALA A 291 34.63 159.07 38.31
N GLY A 292 34.41 158.61 37.07
CA GLY A 292 34.48 157.19 36.69
C GLY A 292 35.90 156.62 36.69
N ILE A 293 36.88 157.37 36.17
CA ILE A 293 38.28 156.93 36.12
C ILE A 293 38.88 156.78 37.54
N LYS A 294 38.47 157.61 38.51
CA LYS A 294 38.88 157.44 39.92
C LYS A 294 38.30 156.19 40.58
N LYS A 295 37.19 155.65 40.09
CA LYS A 295 36.56 154.45 40.66
C LYS A 295 37.25 153.17 40.18
N ASN A 296 37.63 153.11 38.90
CA ASN A 296 38.32 151.95 38.35
C ASN A 296 39.82 151.90 38.76
N LEU A 297 40.47 153.04 38.96
CA LEU A 297 41.82 153.06 39.55
C LEU A 297 41.87 152.53 41.00
N LYS A 298 40.74 152.56 41.74
CA LYS A 298 40.65 151.93 43.06
C LYS A 298 40.36 150.42 43.00
N ALA A 299 39.73 149.93 41.94
CA ALA A 299 39.49 148.50 41.75
C ALA A 299 40.77 147.78 41.26
N ASP A 300 41.51 148.37 40.33
CA ASP A 300 42.74 147.77 39.80
C ASP A 300 43.91 147.82 40.79
N ALA A 301 43.93 148.78 41.73
CA ALA A 301 44.91 148.81 42.81
C ALA A 301 44.68 147.72 43.87
N GLN A 302 43.47 147.14 43.96
CA GLN A 302 43.21 145.96 44.82
C GLN A 302 43.59 144.63 44.14
N GLN A 303 43.93 144.66 42.84
CA GLN A 303 44.28 143.50 42.03
C GLN A 303 45.80 143.26 41.85
N GLN A 304 46.67 144.00 42.56
CA GLN A 304 48.12 143.74 42.55
C GLN A 304 48.71 143.29 43.91
N THR A 305 47.88 143.14 44.94
CA THR A 305 48.30 142.74 46.30
C THR A 305 47.74 141.41 46.78
N SER A 306 47.23 140.59 45.87
CA SER A 306 47.19 139.13 46.05
C SER A 306 48.00 138.54 44.91
N LEU A 307 49.33 138.54 45.08
CA LEU A 307 50.24 137.84 44.18
C LEU A 307 50.00 136.33 44.28
#